data_AF-A0A8I0JNK4-F1
#
_entry.id   AF-A0A8I0JNK4-F1
#
_cell.length_a   1.000
_cell.length_b   1.000
_cell.length_c   1.000
_cell.angle_alpha   90.00
_cell.angle_beta   90.00
_cell.angle_gamma   90.00
#
_symmetry.space_group_name_H-M   'P 1'
#
loop_
_entity.id
_entity.type
_entity.pdbx_description
1 polymer ?
#
loop_
_entity_poly.entity_id
_entity_poly.type
_entity_poly.pdbx_seq_one_letter_code
_entity_poly.pdbx_strand_id
1 'polypeptide(L)'
;MPAVATLASGTVAAGAIALINSNWAGIDGRVARASGSTAGEVTLDGIDTTDDDIYTPGTGAGAGSLLAVDTWVQLSQVTSSAKSGGEQQFYNWQYLEDRTRTQKQRPTFKNAKVLTLTLDYDPAKAWYTALEKLDEKAELIVLRAALPNGASIYYPVYPSFDADPSLTMNENMQNTATFSMAGKFTRYEA
;
A
#
# COMPACT_ATOMS: atom_id res chain seq x y z
N MET A 1 -0.26 -19.82 -11.39
CA MET A 1 -0.20 -19.23 -12.76
C MET A 1 -0.22 -17.72 -12.57
N PRO A 2 0.57 -16.94 -13.33
CA PRO A 2 0.56 -15.49 -13.18
C PRO A 2 -0.82 -14.93 -13.47
N ALA A 3 -1.29 -13.98 -12.64
CA ALA A 3 -2.57 -13.33 -12.85
C ALA A 3 -2.54 -12.51 -14.15
N VAL A 4 -3.54 -12.69 -15.01
CA VAL A 4 -3.70 -11.95 -16.27
C VAL A 4 -4.88 -11.00 -16.11
N ALA A 5 -4.64 -9.70 -16.26
CA ALA A 5 -5.67 -8.68 -16.29
C ALA A 5 -5.95 -8.29 -17.75
N THR A 6 -7.20 -8.44 -18.19
CA THR A 6 -7.64 -7.96 -19.50
C THR A 6 -8.03 -6.49 -19.39
N LEU A 7 -7.39 -5.62 -20.16
CA LEU A 7 -7.65 -4.18 -20.20
C LEU A 7 -8.78 -3.88 -21.19
N ALA A 8 -9.89 -3.31 -20.71
CA ALA A 8 -10.96 -2.82 -21.59
C ALA A 8 -10.54 -1.60 -22.42
N SER A 9 -9.58 -0.81 -21.93
CA SER A 9 -8.99 0.34 -22.61
C SER A 9 -7.66 0.74 -21.96
N GLY A 10 -6.71 1.25 -22.75
CA GLY A 10 -5.40 1.72 -22.28
C GLY A 10 -4.28 0.70 -22.47
N THR A 11 -3.05 1.13 -22.22
CA THR A 11 -1.86 0.27 -22.23
C THR A 11 -1.07 0.52 -20.95
N VAL A 12 -0.71 -0.54 -20.24
CA VAL A 12 0.27 -0.47 -19.15
C VAL A 12 1.56 -1.05 -19.71
N ALA A 13 2.65 -0.28 -19.73
CA ALA A 13 3.91 -0.77 -20.27
C ALA A 13 4.45 -1.95 -19.43
N ALA A 14 5.13 -2.90 -20.08
CA ALA A 14 5.85 -3.93 -19.36
C ALA A 14 6.91 -3.29 -18.45
N GLY A 15 6.98 -3.74 -17.21
CA GLY A 15 7.82 -3.19 -16.14
C GLY A 15 7.16 -2.06 -15.33
N ALA A 16 5.99 -1.55 -15.73
CA ALA A 16 5.30 -0.51 -14.96
C ALA A 16 4.74 -1.07 -13.64
N ILE A 17 4.73 -0.22 -12.61
CA ILE A 17 4.09 -0.50 -11.34
C ILE A 17 2.66 0.04 -11.40
N ALA A 18 1.68 -0.80 -11.09
CA ALA A 18 0.28 -0.43 -11.10
C ALA A 18 -0.37 -0.74 -9.75
N LEU A 19 -1.20 0.18 -9.30
CA LEU A 19 -2.18 -0.05 -8.24
C LEU A 19 -3.39 -0.76 -8.84
N ILE A 20 -3.83 -1.82 -8.19
CA ILE A 20 -4.97 -2.62 -8.61
C ILE A 20 -6.16 -2.23 -7.76
N ASN A 21 -7.20 -1.74 -8.41
CA ASN A 21 -8.53 -1.69 -7.85
C ASN A 21 -9.32 -2.85 -8.44
N SER A 22 -9.89 -3.71 -7.60
CA SER A 22 -10.60 -4.91 -8.05
C SER A 22 -11.72 -5.23 -7.07
N ASN A 23 -12.84 -5.77 -7.56
CA ASN A 23 -13.89 -6.26 -6.67
C ASN A 23 -13.50 -7.54 -5.90
N TRP A 24 -12.34 -8.14 -6.20
CA TRP A 24 -11.75 -9.19 -5.39
C TRP A 24 -11.05 -8.63 -4.16
N ALA A 25 -11.67 -8.77 -2.99
CA ALA A 25 -11.14 -8.31 -1.70
C ALA A 25 -9.72 -8.80 -1.37
N GLY A 26 -9.28 -9.92 -1.96
CA GLY A 26 -7.93 -10.44 -1.79
C GLY A 26 -6.84 -9.67 -2.56
N ILE A 27 -7.21 -8.96 -3.63
CA ILE A 27 -6.32 -8.28 -4.58
C ILE A 27 -6.57 -6.76 -4.61
N ASP A 28 -7.74 -6.32 -4.17
CA ASP A 28 -8.06 -4.90 -4.07
C ASP A 28 -7.03 -4.12 -3.25
N GLY A 29 -6.67 -2.95 -3.74
CA GLY A 29 -5.69 -2.06 -3.11
C GLY A 29 -4.27 -2.63 -3.08
N ARG A 30 -3.94 -3.69 -3.84
CA ARG A 30 -2.55 -4.17 -3.97
C ARG A 30 -1.80 -3.46 -5.08
N VAL A 31 -0.48 -3.47 -4.95
CA VAL A 31 0.43 -2.99 -5.99
C VAL A 31 1.06 -4.19 -6.69
N ALA A 32 1.05 -4.20 -8.02
CA ALA A 32 1.74 -5.21 -8.81
C ALA A 32 2.58 -4.58 -9.93
N ARG A 33 3.63 -5.29 -10.33
CA ARG A 33 4.44 -5.00 -11.51
C ARG A 33 3.82 -5.70 -12.72
N ALA A 34 3.62 -4.98 -13.81
CA ALA A 34 3.29 -5.58 -15.09
C ALA A 34 4.52 -6.34 -15.63
N SER A 35 4.49 -7.67 -15.69
CA SER A 35 5.58 -8.48 -16.27
C SER A 35 5.51 -8.59 -17.79
N GLY A 36 4.35 -8.35 -18.37
CA GLY A 36 4.08 -8.46 -19.79
C GLY A 36 2.87 -7.62 -20.16
N SER A 37 2.91 -7.02 -21.34
CA SER A 37 1.83 -6.20 -21.88
C SER A 37 1.66 -6.56 -23.35
N THR A 38 0.52 -7.13 -23.68
CA THR A 38 0.06 -7.38 -25.04
C THR A 38 -1.16 -6.49 -25.28
N ALA A 39 -1.52 -6.19 -26.53
CA ALA A 39 -2.68 -5.36 -26.82
C ALA A 39 -3.95 -5.92 -26.15
N GLY A 40 -4.41 -5.26 -25.08
CA GLY A 40 -5.58 -5.64 -24.30
C GLY A 40 -5.33 -6.58 -23.10
N GLU A 41 -4.09 -7.02 -22.83
CA GLU A 41 -3.78 -7.92 -21.72
C GLU A 41 -2.49 -7.54 -21.00
N VAL A 42 -2.53 -7.56 -19.67
CA VAL A 42 -1.37 -7.30 -18.80
C VAL A 42 -1.19 -8.46 -17.85
N THR A 43 0.00 -9.05 -17.83
CA THR A 43 0.35 -10.06 -16.83
C THR A 43 0.89 -9.36 -15.59
N LEU A 44 0.33 -9.68 -14.43
CA LEU A 44 0.71 -9.09 -13.15
C LEU A 44 1.63 -10.04 -12.39
N ASP A 45 2.82 -9.55 -12.06
CA ASP A 45 3.81 -10.25 -11.28
C ASP A 45 3.60 -10.03 -9.78
N GLY A 46 3.79 -11.07 -8.96
CA GLY A 46 3.59 -10.99 -7.51
C GLY A 46 2.14 -11.19 -7.02
N ILE A 47 1.22 -11.58 -7.91
CA ILE A 47 -0.15 -11.97 -7.57
C ILE A 47 -0.43 -13.37 -8.10
N ASP A 48 -0.91 -14.23 -7.21
CA ASP A 48 -1.35 -15.59 -7.53
C ASP A 48 -2.87 -15.68 -7.40
N THR A 49 -3.53 -16.01 -8.50
CA THR A 49 -5.00 -16.17 -8.62
C THR A 49 -5.39 -17.61 -8.94
N THR A 50 -4.56 -18.61 -8.59
CA THR A 50 -4.83 -20.02 -8.91
C THR A 50 -6.00 -20.64 -8.15
N ASP A 51 -6.46 -20.00 -7.08
CA ASP A 51 -7.56 -20.51 -6.26
C ASP A 51 -8.90 -20.01 -6.84
N ASP A 52 -9.53 -20.85 -7.66
CA ASP A 52 -10.78 -20.53 -8.37
C ASP A 52 -11.99 -20.38 -7.44
N ASP A 53 -11.92 -20.91 -6.20
CA ASP A 53 -12.97 -20.74 -5.18
C ASP A 53 -12.92 -19.31 -4.59
N ILE A 54 -11.74 -18.72 -4.50
CA ILE A 54 -11.52 -17.35 -4.00
C ILE A 54 -11.57 -16.32 -5.14
N TYR A 55 -11.03 -16.68 -6.31
CA TYR A 55 -10.87 -15.81 -7.47
C TYR A 55 -11.69 -16.32 -8.65
N THR A 56 -13.01 -16.38 -8.46
CA THR A 56 -13.92 -16.97 -9.46
C THR A 56 -13.87 -16.22 -10.80
N PRO A 57 -13.43 -16.87 -11.90
CA PRO A 57 -13.35 -16.26 -13.22
C PRO A 57 -14.73 -15.93 -13.80
N GLY A 58 -14.82 -14.92 -14.67
CA GLY A 58 -15.97 -14.71 -15.56
C GLY A 58 -17.25 -14.13 -14.95
N THR A 59 -17.31 -13.89 -13.63
CA THR A 59 -18.51 -13.34 -12.95
C THR A 59 -18.55 -11.79 -12.90
N GLY A 60 -17.56 -11.11 -13.49
CA GLY A 60 -17.37 -9.67 -13.32
C GLY A 60 -16.83 -9.28 -11.93
N ALA A 61 -16.66 -10.24 -11.01
CA ALA A 61 -16.07 -10.02 -9.69
C ALA A 61 -14.57 -9.67 -9.73
N GLY A 62 -13.88 -9.97 -10.83
CA GLY A 62 -12.51 -9.52 -11.09
C GLY A 62 -12.41 -8.18 -11.81
N ALA A 63 -13.55 -7.59 -12.22
CA ALA A 63 -13.57 -6.29 -12.89
C ALA A 63 -13.06 -5.19 -11.95
N GLY A 64 -12.34 -4.24 -12.51
CA GLY A 64 -11.69 -3.20 -11.76
C GLY A 64 -10.84 -2.30 -12.65
N SER A 65 -9.97 -1.50 -12.05
CA SER A 65 -9.07 -0.60 -12.78
C SER A 65 -7.63 -0.83 -12.37
N LEU A 66 -6.73 -0.64 -13.33
CA LEU A 66 -5.29 -0.58 -13.09
C LEU A 66 -4.87 0.88 -13.21
N LEU A 67 -4.38 1.46 -12.12
CA LEU A 67 -3.81 2.78 -12.12
C LEU A 67 -2.29 2.65 -12.19
N ALA A 68 -1.71 2.92 -13.36
CA ALA A 68 -0.27 2.93 -13.54
C ALA A 68 0.36 4.13 -12.82
N VAL A 69 1.51 3.91 -12.18
CA VAL A 69 2.29 5.00 -11.57
C VAL A 69 2.99 5.77 -12.68
N ASP A 70 2.63 7.05 -12.83
CA ASP A 70 3.17 7.94 -13.87
C ASP A 70 4.57 8.47 -13.51
N THR A 71 4.72 9.07 -12.32
CA THR A 71 5.98 9.69 -11.88
C THR A 71 6.32 9.36 -10.43
N TRP A 72 7.61 9.40 -10.11
CA TRP A 72 8.12 9.21 -8.74
C TRP A 72 8.70 10.52 -8.22
N VAL A 73 8.24 10.96 -7.05
CA VAL A 73 8.83 12.10 -6.32
C VAL A 73 9.66 11.55 -5.16
N GLN A 74 10.93 11.95 -5.09
CA GLN A 74 11.81 11.52 -4.01
C GLN A 74 11.57 12.37 -2.75
N LEU A 75 11.31 11.70 -1.63
CA LEU A 75 11.32 12.31 -0.30
C LEU A 75 12.77 12.45 0.18
N SER A 76 13.23 13.69 0.39
CA SER A 76 14.56 14.00 0.92
C SER A 76 14.46 14.62 2.32
N GLN A 77 15.57 14.72 3.06
CA GLN A 77 15.60 15.32 4.40
C GLN A 77 14.72 14.59 5.44
N VAL A 78 14.58 13.27 5.29
CA VAL A 78 13.88 12.44 6.28
C VAL A 78 14.76 12.30 7.53
N THR A 79 14.30 12.80 8.66
CA THR A 79 15.00 12.74 9.95
C THR A 79 14.59 11.54 10.77
N SER A 80 13.33 11.11 10.64
CA SER A 80 12.81 9.95 11.35
C SER A 80 11.84 9.13 10.48
N SER A 81 11.83 7.82 10.72
CA SER A 81 10.84 6.91 10.15
C SER A 81 10.29 6.00 11.24
N ALA A 82 9.00 6.08 11.51
CA ALA A 82 8.31 5.25 12.49
C ALA A 82 7.21 4.44 11.80
N LYS A 83 7.08 3.17 12.16
CA LYS A 83 6.01 2.30 11.68
C LYS A 83 5.23 1.78 12.87
N SER A 84 3.90 1.90 12.81
CA SER A 84 3.00 1.41 13.83
C SER A 84 1.91 0.53 13.23
N GLY A 85 1.29 -0.29 14.09
CA GLY A 85 0.16 -1.13 13.73
C GLY A 85 0.53 -2.47 13.10
N GLY A 86 -0.51 -3.19 12.68
CA GLY A 86 -0.39 -4.55 12.14
C GLY A 86 -0.42 -5.65 13.19
N GLU A 87 -0.69 -5.32 14.46
CA GLU A 87 -0.94 -6.31 15.49
C GLU A 87 -2.20 -7.12 15.16
N GLN A 88 -2.16 -8.41 15.46
CA GLN A 88 -3.32 -9.29 15.33
C GLN A 88 -4.28 -9.02 16.50
N GLN A 89 -5.53 -8.69 16.19
CA GLN A 89 -6.60 -8.65 17.18
C GLN A 89 -7.21 -10.03 17.37
N PHE A 90 -7.63 -10.30 18.61
CA PHE A 90 -8.24 -11.56 19.02
C PHE A 90 -9.56 -11.29 19.71
N TYR A 91 -10.56 -12.11 19.37
CA TYR A 91 -11.77 -12.22 20.16
C TYR A 91 -11.59 -13.35 21.17
N ASN A 92 -11.69 -13.00 22.45
CA ASN A 92 -11.55 -13.95 23.56
C ASN A 92 -12.92 -14.34 24.08
N TRP A 93 -13.17 -15.64 24.24
CA TRP A 93 -14.38 -16.14 24.88
C TRP A 93 -14.07 -17.28 25.84
N GLN A 94 -15.03 -17.54 26.72
CA GLN A 94 -15.03 -18.71 27.60
C GLN A 94 -16.43 -19.32 27.59
N TYR A 95 -16.49 -20.63 27.73
CA TYR A 95 -17.76 -21.35 27.88
C TYR A 95 -18.13 -21.42 29.36
N LEU A 96 -19.39 -21.16 29.72
CA LEU A 96 -19.82 -21.20 31.13
C LEU A 96 -19.77 -22.64 31.69
N GLU A 97 -19.95 -23.62 30.82
CA GLU A 97 -19.89 -25.04 31.12
C GLU A 97 -18.45 -25.57 31.31
N ASP A 98 -17.44 -24.81 30.89
CA ASP A 98 -16.04 -25.22 31.02
C ASP A 98 -15.51 -24.96 32.43
N ARG A 99 -15.54 -26.01 33.26
CA ARG A 99 -15.03 -26.00 34.65
C ARG A 99 -13.52 -25.76 34.74
N THR A 100 -12.77 -25.90 33.65
CA THR A 100 -11.32 -25.64 33.62
C THR A 100 -10.99 -24.15 33.52
N ARG A 101 -12.00 -23.28 33.26
CA ARG A 101 -11.85 -21.83 33.08
C ARG A 101 -10.85 -21.45 31.98
N THR A 102 -10.69 -22.30 30.98
CA THR A 102 -9.77 -22.04 29.87
C THR A 102 -10.38 -20.99 28.93
N GLN A 103 -9.71 -19.84 28.81
CA GLN A 103 -10.06 -18.86 27.79
C GLN A 103 -9.61 -19.35 26.41
N LYS A 104 -10.50 -19.21 25.42
CA LYS A 104 -10.24 -19.50 24.01
C LYS A 104 -10.17 -18.18 23.24
N GLN A 105 -9.37 -18.16 22.19
CA GLN A 105 -9.17 -16.98 21.35
C GLN A 105 -9.31 -17.32 19.86
N ARG A 106 -9.88 -16.40 19.08
CA ARG A 106 -10.00 -16.49 17.62
C ARG A 106 -9.45 -15.20 17.02
N PRO A 107 -8.50 -15.30 16.07
CA PRO A 107 -8.04 -14.15 15.32
C PRO A 107 -9.21 -13.47 14.58
N THR A 108 -9.34 -12.15 14.71
CA THR A 108 -10.39 -11.37 14.04
C THR A 108 -9.85 -10.64 12.83
N PHE A 109 -9.13 -9.54 13.06
CA PHE A 109 -8.55 -8.68 12.03
C PHE A 109 -7.19 -8.17 12.51
N LYS A 110 -6.41 -7.64 11.56
CA LYS A 110 -5.13 -6.98 11.89
C LYS A 110 -5.35 -5.48 11.89
N ASN A 111 -4.73 -4.78 12.84
CA ASN A 111 -4.79 -3.33 12.88
C ASN A 111 -4.22 -2.71 11.60
N ALA A 112 -4.77 -1.55 11.22
CA ALA A 112 -4.22 -0.74 10.15
C ALA A 112 -2.75 -0.42 10.44
N LYS A 113 -1.93 -0.46 9.40
CA LYS A 113 -0.50 -0.11 9.50
C LYS A 113 -0.34 1.33 9.05
N VAL A 114 0.41 2.10 9.82
CA VAL A 114 0.74 3.49 9.47
C VAL A 114 2.26 3.62 9.44
N LEU A 115 2.76 4.30 8.42
CA LEU A 115 4.14 4.73 8.33
C LEU A 115 4.18 6.24 8.50
N THR A 116 4.88 6.72 9.52
CA THR A 116 5.09 8.15 9.77
C THR A 116 6.53 8.50 9.42
N LEU A 117 6.69 9.48 8.55
CA LEU A 117 7.99 10.06 8.21
C LEU A 117 8.03 11.48 8.74
N THR A 118 9.10 11.82 9.46
CA THR A 118 9.42 13.19 9.84
C THR A 118 10.46 13.71 8.86
N LEU A 119 10.21 14.86 8.25
CA LEU A 119 11.10 15.51 7.30
C LEU A 119 11.44 16.92 7.77
N ASP A 120 12.63 17.42 7.49
CA ASP A 120 12.92 18.84 7.72
C ASP A 120 12.04 19.71 6.79
N TYR A 121 11.53 20.81 7.32
CA TYR A 121 10.70 21.78 6.61
C TYR A 121 11.50 22.47 5.50
N ASP A 122 11.14 22.21 4.24
CA ASP A 122 11.71 22.87 3.08
C ASP A 122 10.66 23.03 1.95
N PRO A 123 9.94 24.16 1.90
CA PRO A 123 8.90 24.39 0.90
C PRO A 123 9.44 24.56 -0.53
N ALA A 124 10.76 24.72 -0.72
CA ALA A 124 11.37 24.85 -2.04
C ALA A 124 11.53 23.48 -2.74
N LYS A 125 11.32 22.37 -2.02
CA LYS A 125 11.47 21.02 -2.57
C LYS A 125 10.20 20.54 -3.24
N ALA A 126 10.37 19.79 -4.34
CA ALA A 126 9.27 19.21 -5.09
C ALA A 126 8.40 18.24 -4.24
N TRP A 127 8.98 17.61 -3.22
CA TRP A 127 8.22 16.72 -2.33
C TRP A 127 7.19 17.45 -1.48
N TYR A 128 7.45 18.69 -1.08
CA TYR A 128 6.57 19.45 -0.20
C TYR A 128 5.24 19.75 -0.91
N THR A 129 5.30 20.39 -2.08
CA THR A 129 4.11 20.67 -2.90
C THR A 129 3.42 19.40 -3.39
N ALA A 130 4.16 18.31 -3.60
CA ALA A 130 3.56 17.03 -3.97
C ALA A 130 2.72 16.46 -2.82
N LEU A 131 3.23 16.49 -1.59
CA LEU A 131 2.51 16.00 -0.42
C LEU A 131 1.28 16.85 -0.09
N GLU A 132 1.35 18.18 -0.22
CA GLU A 132 0.17 19.05 -0.04
C GLU A 132 -0.96 18.70 -1.02
N LYS A 133 -0.63 18.54 -2.31
CA LYS A 133 -1.62 18.14 -3.34
C LYS A 133 -2.18 16.75 -3.10
N LEU A 134 -1.38 15.86 -2.55
CA LEU A 134 -1.78 14.50 -2.24
C LEU A 134 -2.70 14.44 -1.01
N ASP A 135 -2.43 15.26 -0.01
CA ASP A 135 -3.28 15.43 1.17
C ASP A 135 -4.67 15.97 0.79
N GLU A 136 -4.72 17.01 -0.07
CA GLU A 136 -6.00 17.57 -0.55
C GLU A 136 -6.85 16.56 -1.34
N LYS A 137 -6.20 15.71 -2.13
CA LYS A 137 -6.90 14.71 -2.96
C LYS A 137 -7.36 13.49 -2.17
N ALA A 138 -6.68 13.14 -1.09
CA ALA A 138 -6.92 11.92 -0.31
C ALA A 138 -7.04 10.64 -1.17
N GLU A 139 -6.28 10.58 -2.27
CA GLU A 139 -6.29 9.46 -3.21
C GLU A 139 -5.32 8.35 -2.78
N LEU A 140 -5.63 7.11 -3.18
CA LEU A 140 -4.76 5.96 -2.94
C LEU A 140 -3.54 6.03 -3.89
N ILE A 141 -2.34 6.10 -3.32
CA ILE A 141 -1.09 6.17 -4.08
C ILE A 141 -0.14 5.04 -3.71
N VAL A 142 0.97 4.94 -4.46
CA VAL A 142 2.03 3.96 -4.24
C VAL A 142 3.26 4.66 -3.64
N LEU A 143 3.66 4.21 -2.45
CA LEU A 143 4.93 4.57 -1.83
C LEU A 143 5.97 3.48 -2.10
N ARG A 144 7.12 3.88 -2.65
CA ARG A 144 8.26 2.98 -2.92
C ARG A 144 9.35 3.16 -1.88
N ALA A 145 9.67 2.11 -1.14
CA ALA A 145 10.88 2.02 -0.35
C ALA A 145 11.95 1.26 -1.16
N ALA A 146 13.00 1.97 -1.58
CA ALA A 146 14.16 1.36 -2.23
C ALA A 146 15.15 0.92 -1.14
N LEU A 147 15.51 -0.37 -1.12
CA LEU A 147 16.46 -0.92 -0.16
C LEU A 147 17.88 -0.84 -0.72
N PRO A 148 18.92 -0.76 0.14
CA PRO A 148 20.32 -0.69 -0.29
C PRO A 148 20.80 -1.89 -1.12
N ASN A 149 20.12 -3.03 -1.01
CA ASN A 149 20.41 -4.25 -1.76
C ASN A 149 19.81 -4.26 -3.17
N GLY A 150 19.19 -3.15 -3.62
CA GLY A 150 18.54 -3.04 -4.92
C GLY A 150 17.09 -3.55 -4.94
N ALA A 151 16.59 -4.15 -3.87
CA ALA A 151 15.19 -4.58 -3.78
C ALA A 151 14.26 -3.37 -3.58
N SER A 152 13.03 -3.46 -4.09
CA SER A 152 12.01 -2.43 -3.92
C SER A 152 10.78 -2.99 -3.22
N ILE A 153 10.28 -2.26 -2.22
CA ILE A 153 9.00 -2.55 -1.57
C ILE A 153 8.01 -1.46 -1.95
N TYR A 154 6.84 -1.89 -2.40
CA TYR A 154 5.74 -1.00 -2.76
C TYR A 154 4.62 -1.11 -1.72
N TYR A 155 4.19 0.04 -1.23
CA TYR A 155 3.11 0.19 -0.26
C TYR A 155 1.95 0.97 -0.90
N PRO A 156 0.75 0.40 -0.99
CA PRO A 156 -0.46 1.16 -1.29
C PRO A 156 -0.85 1.96 -0.04
N VAL A 157 -0.82 3.29 -0.12
CA VAL A 157 -1.02 4.19 1.02
C VAL A 157 -1.92 5.37 0.71
N TYR A 158 -2.68 5.79 1.71
CA TYR A 158 -3.29 7.12 1.77
C TYR A 158 -2.29 8.06 2.45
N PRO A 159 -1.81 9.09 1.73
CA PRO A 159 -0.91 10.08 2.29
C PRO A 159 -1.74 11.11 3.06
N SER A 160 -1.21 11.55 4.20
CA SER A 160 -1.65 12.75 4.87
C SER A 160 -0.44 13.53 5.34
N PHE A 161 -0.45 14.84 5.14
CA PHE A 161 0.70 15.70 5.34
C PHE A 161 0.36 16.89 6.22
N ASP A 162 1.09 17.02 7.33
CA ASP A 162 1.05 18.21 8.15
C ASP A 162 2.06 19.23 7.61
N ALA A 163 1.54 20.27 6.96
CA ALA A 163 2.31 21.36 6.40
C ALA A 163 2.85 22.32 7.48
N ASP A 164 2.28 22.29 8.69
CA ASP A 164 2.71 23.17 9.77
C ASP A 164 4.05 22.67 10.36
N PRO A 165 5.09 23.52 10.37
CA PRO A 165 6.38 23.12 10.89
C PRO A 165 6.39 23.09 12.42
N SER A 166 6.93 22.03 13.00
CA SER A 166 7.22 21.96 14.43
C SER A 166 8.41 22.84 14.78
N LEU A 167 8.26 23.66 15.81
CA LEU A 167 9.29 24.56 16.35
C LEU A 167 9.83 24.00 17.67
N THR A 168 10.65 22.95 17.60
CA THR A 168 11.30 22.35 18.76
C THR A 168 12.72 22.91 18.95
N MET A 169 13.07 23.20 20.21
CA MET A 169 14.38 23.76 20.54
C MET A 169 15.48 22.70 20.34
N ASN A 170 16.56 23.07 19.64
CA ASN A 170 17.68 22.20 19.22
C ASN A 170 17.40 21.21 18.08
N GLU A 171 16.30 21.40 17.35
CA GLU A 171 16.00 20.65 16.13
C GLU A 171 15.75 21.63 14.98
N ASN A 172 15.95 21.18 13.75
CA ASN A 172 15.47 21.93 12.60
C ASN A 172 13.94 21.96 12.61
N MET A 173 13.35 22.96 11.95
CA MET A 173 11.92 22.95 11.67
C MET A 173 11.56 21.67 10.91
N GLN A 174 10.53 20.96 11.34
CA GLN A 174 10.16 19.65 10.81
C GLN A 174 8.67 19.55 10.50
N ASN A 175 8.35 18.74 9.50
CA ASN A 175 7.00 18.41 9.09
C ASN A 175 6.78 16.91 9.17
N THR A 176 5.53 16.52 9.40
CA THR A 176 5.15 15.11 9.55
C THR A 176 4.28 14.66 8.38
N ALA A 177 4.76 13.66 7.65
CA ALA A 177 3.99 12.96 6.64
C ALA A 177 3.58 11.57 7.18
N THR A 178 2.28 11.29 7.18
CA THR A 178 1.73 9.99 7.57
C THR A 178 1.20 9.26 6.35
N PHE A 179 1.47 7.96 6.28
CA PHE A 179 1.06 7.10 5.17
C PHE A 179 0.31 5.90 5.74
N SER A 180 -1.00 5.94 5.59
CA SER A 180 -1.90 4.88 6.08
C SER A 180 -2.01 3.78 5.04
N MET A 181 -1.58 2.56 5.36
CA MET A 181 -1.57 1.45 4.40
C MET A 181 -2.99 0.96 4.12
N ALA A 182 -3.42 1.04 2.85
CA ALA A 182 -4.73 0.56 2.40
C ALA A 182 -4.75 -0.94 2.10
N GLY A 183 -3.57 -1.54 1.89
CA GLY A 183 -3.45 -2.93 1.45
C GLY A 183 -2.16 -3.60 1.90
N LYS A 184 -2.02 -4.88 1.57
CA LYS A 184 -0.80 -5.65 1.83
C LYS A 184 0.33 -5.10 0.93
N PHE A 185 1.51 -4.90 1.52
CA PHE A 185 2.69 -4.49 0.77
C PHE A 185 3.16 -5.60 -0.19
N THR A 186 3.74 -5.19 -1.32
CA THR A 186 4.34 -6.09 -2.31
C THR A 186 5.84 -5.82 -2.35
N ARG A 187 6.65 -6.87 -2.17
CA ARG A 187 8.11 -6.78 -2.28
C ARG A 187 8.55 -7.49 -3.54
N TYR A 188 9.40 -6.83 -4.32
CA TYR A 188 10.12 -7.44 -5.44
C TYR A 188 11.59 -7.58 -5.08
N GLU A 189 12.16 -8.74 -5.40
CA GLU A 189 13.60 -8.95 -5.35
C GLU A 189 14.24 -8.39 -6.62
N ALA A 190 15.54 -8.10 -6.56
CA ALA A 190 16.30 -7.56 -7.67
C ALA A 190 16.45 -8.55 -8.83
#